data_AF-A0A7X7N0S2-F1
#
_entry.id   AF-A0A7X7N0S2-F1
#
_cell.length_a   1.000
_cell.length_b   1.000
_cell.length_c   1.000
_cell.angle_alpha   90.00
_cell.angle_beta   90.00
_cell.angle_gamma   90.00
#
_symmetry.space_group_name_H-M   'P 1'
#
loop_
_entity.id
_entity.type
_entity.pdbx_description
1 polymer ?
#
loop_
_entity_poly.entity_id
_entity_poly.type
_entity_poly.pdbx_seq_one_letter_code
_entity_poly.pdbx_strand_id
1 'polypeptide(L)'
;MTGGKTITGVTQANPGVVTATSHGFTDGQVVLITGIVGMTELNSNHYIVVYINTNTFSLKTLAGVAVNTSAYTAYASGGTATLANYPRAVCYFEGCLYYGGLKYNPNRWVRSRGPADTGEARYDDFTTGSDADHAIIANLNAAQGDIAYIHWIEGLADFMAFGTEGGVVGLDGGSDAAITPTNFRIRPIDPVGVRGVAPATDGQTIFYVQKGGRTLRSFEYDLLADRYKSFDRSFVAPHLSKSGIKKIALQRWKVGLLWAVREDGVLVCLTIKPKEDQTGWHRHTLGGTDAKVIDICVVPQADDFDRLYLVVERTINSTTTRYIEYLNNPWEGLERNDYYTGDETADNAAYLDEVYEAQREAVYLDSSLVWDGSDRGAYTLTPGAVTGEDIAFTASGNVFAATDVGKILTKRYQDRAGGGQARITAYVSATEVTCDIEVDFDSASAIPAGDWFMSAASVAGLHHLEGETVQVLADGRIHPDVTVTAGVATLVRQASYVLFGKKYRGIMIPLNLILVGQVQNSISFAKNISQLAVTVANTIGVKYGTSLYTLQDIYASEEGQLTDRPPVPYTGSLVLPVEDRWGADKEIIYVQDAPYPCTLNIMNITIDVGEK
;
A
#
# COMPACT_ATOMS: atom_id res chain seq x y z
N MET A 1 6.60 27.03 21.67
CA MET A 1 7.71 27.50 20.79
C MET A 1 8.35 28.72 21.43
N THR A 2 9.67 28.91 21.34
CA THR A 2 10.33 30.09 21.93
C THR A 2 9.71 31.35 21.33
N GLY A 3 9.20 32.25 22.19
CA GLY A 3 8.58 33.50 21.74
C GLY A 3 9.54 34.29 20.84
N GLY A 4 9.00 34.85 19.75
CA GLY A 4 9.78 35.63 18.80
C GLY A 4 10.46 36.84 19.45
N LYS A 5 11.66 37.16 18.98
CA LYS A 5 12.46 38.30 19.46
C LYS A 5 12.20 39.51 18.60
N THR A 6 11.77 40.60 19.22
CA THR A 6 11.52 41.88 18.53
C THR A 6 12.81 42.40 17.92
N ILE A 7 12.74 42.71 16.63
CA ILE A 7 13.82 43.36 15.89
C ILE A 7 13.68 44.86 16.09
N THR A 8 14.77 45.53 16.42
CA THR A 8 14.82 46.99 16.64
C THR A 8 15.63 47.73 15.58
N GLY A 9 16.31 47.01 14.68
CA GLY A 9 17.03 47.61 13.57
C GLY A 9 17.62 46.57 12.63
N VAL A 10 17.78 46.94 11.35
CA VAL A 10 18.53 46.16 10.35
C VAL A 10 19.41 47.12 9.55
N THR A 11 20.70 46.81 9.41
CA THR A 11 21.64 47.63 8.62
C THR A 11 21.47 47.38 7.12
N GLN A 12 21.67 48.41 6.30
CA GLN A 12 21.82 48.26 4.84
C GLN A 12 23.31 48.03 4.51
N ALA A 13 23.77 46.79 4.62
CA ALA A 13 25.18 46.43 4.49
C ALA A 13 25.34 45.01 3.90
N ASN A 14 26.58 44.62 3.62
CA ASN A 14 26.93 43.25 3.25
C ASN A 14 28.05 42.74 4.18
N PRO A 15 27.76 41.85 5.14
CA PRO A 15 26.44 41.27 5.44
C PRO A 15 25.50 42.23 6.16
N GLY A 16 24.19 42.05 5.97
CA GLY A 16 23.16 42.74 6.75
C GLY A 16 23.17 42.29 8.20
N VAL A 17 23.14 43.23 9.14
CA VAL A 17 23.16 43.00 10.60
C VAL A 17 21.81 43.36 11.18
N VAL A 18 21.20 42.41 11.89
CA VAL A 18 19.94 42.56 12.61
C VAL A 18 20.23 42.84 14.08
N THR A 19 19.55 43.85 14.63
CA THR A 19 19.59 44.20 16.05
C THR A 19 18.33 43.68 16.73
N ALA A 20 18.50 42.82 17.72
CA ALA A 20 17.43 42.29 18.58
C ALA A 20 17.99 42.09 19.99
N THR A 21 17.54 42.87 20.95
CA THR A 21 18.09 42.88 22.31
C THR A 21 17.92 41.53 23.00
N SER A 22 19.01 40.99 23.58
CA SER A 22 19.01 39.72 24.30
C SER A 22 18.32 38.59 23.52
N HIS A 23 18.68 38.45 22.24
CA HIS A 23 18.02 37.50 21.34
C HIS A 23 18.28 36.03 21.72
N GLY A 24 19.44 35.74 22.33
CA GLY A 24 19.79 34.40 22.83
C GLY A 24 20.02 33.35 21.73
N PHE A 25 20.24 33.80 20.48
CA PHE A 25 20.57 32.93 19.35
C PHE A 25 22.07 32.64 19.32
N THR A 26 22.43 31.44 18.86
CA THR A 26 23.83 31.02 18.66
C THR A 26 24.14 30.88 17.17
N ASP A 27 25.44 30.86 16.84
CA ASP A 27 25.91 30.67 15.47
C ASP A 27 25.34 29.39 14.85
N GLY A 28 24.93 29.45 13.57
CA GLY A 28 24.38 28.31 12.83
C GLY A 28 22.90 28.02 13.07
N GLN A 29 22.23 28.72 14.00
CA GLN A 29 20.78 28.58 14.19
C GLN A 29 19.99 29.20 13.03
N VAL A 30 18.83 28.66 12.73
CA VAL A 30 17.94 29.18 11.69
C VAL A 30 16.84 30.00 12.34
N VAL A 31 16.63 31.22 11.86
CA VAL A 31 15.54 32.11 12.29
C VAL A 31 14.62 32.43 11.14
N LEU A 32 13.33 32.51 11.43
CA LEU A 32 12.29 33.05 10.56
C LEU A 32 12.10 34.52 10.92
N ILE A 33 12.19 35.40 9.92
CA ILE A 33 11.93 36.84 10.09
C ILE A 33 10.55 37.17 9.52
N THR A 34 9.71 37.86 10.29
CA THR A 34 8.37 38.30 9.85
C THR A 34 8.05 39.69 10.38
N GLY A 35 7.15 40.41 9.71
CA GLY A 35 6.58 41.65 10.21
C GLY A 35 7.50 42.88 10.21
N ILE A 36 8.62 42.86 9.47
CA ILE A 36 9.44 44.06 9.24
C ILE A 36 8.68 45.03 8.34
N VAL A 37 8.65 46.30 8.72
CA VAL A 37 8.17 47.42 7.90
C VAL A 37 9.38 48.18 7.36
N GLY A 38 9.32 48.59 6.09
CA GLY A 38 10.49 49.11 5.38
C GLY A 38 11.15 47.97 4.61
N MET A 39 12.18 47.34 5.19
CA MET A 39 12.96 46.22 4.63
C MET A 39 12.17 44.89 4.53
N THR A 40 11.09 44.91 3.72
CA THR A 40 10.12 43.81 3.61
C THR A 40 10.65 42.58 2.89
N GLU A 41 11.75 42.70 2.16
CA GLU A 41 12.43 41.62 1.42
C GLU A 41 12.92 40.51 2.39
N LEU A 42 13.13 40.86 3.66
CA LEU A 42 13.50 39.89 4.69
C LEU A 42 12.32 39.07 5.24
N ASN A 43 11.09 39.50 5.03
CA ASN A 43 9.92 38.84 5.62
C ASN A 43 9.65 37.48 4.98
N SER A 44 9.08 36.57 5.79
CA SER A 44 8.65 35.23 5.39
C SER A 44 9.77 34.31 4.88
N ASN A 45 11.02 34.63 5.24
CA ASN A 45 12.21 33.90 4.82
C ASN A 45 12.99 33.36 6.04
N HIS A 46 13.69 32.24 5.83
CA HIS A 46 14.59 31.63 6.81
C HIS A 46 16.04 32.02 6.58
N TYR A 47 16.73 32.37 7.65
CA TYR A 47 18.13 32.77 7.61
C TYR A 47 18.96 32.04 8.65
N ILE A 48 20.20 31.72 8.30
CA ILE A 48 21.20 31.22 9.25
C ILE A 48 21.77 32.43 10.00
N VAL A 49 21.71 32.35 11.32
CA VAL A 49 22.27 33.33 12.26
C VAL A 49 23.79 33.18 12.28
N VAL A 50 24.47 34.29 12.05
CA VAL A 50 25.89 34.43 12.38
C VAL A 50 26.01 35.34 13.60
N TYR A 51 26.43 34.75 14.72
CA TYR A 51 26.44 35.45 16.01
C TYR A 51 27.52 36.56 16.03
N ILE A 52 27.13 37.78 16.43
CA ILE A 52 28.08 38.89 16.61
C ILE A 52 28.24 39.19 18.10
N ASN A 53 27.13 39.49 18.78
CA ASN A 53 27.07 39.71 20.23
C ASN A 53 25.65 39.47 20.74
N THR A 54 25.41 39.69 22.04
CA THR A 54 24.13 39.41 22.71
C THR A 54 22.91 40.16 22.13
N ASN A 55 23.14 41.24 21.37
CA ASN A 55 22.08 42.10 20.84
C ASN A 55 22.06 42.16 19.31
N THR A 56 23.02 41.56 18.61
CA THR A 56 23.14 41.68 17.16
C THR A 56 23.64 40.38 16.52
N PHE A 57 23.14 40.10 15.33
CA PHE A 57 23.57 38.97 14.50
C PHE A 57 23.49 39.33 13.02
N SER A 58 24.30 38.69 12.19
CA SER A 58 24.20 38.83 10.73
C SER A 58 23.50 37.64 10.09
N LEU A 59 23.00 37.83 8.87
CA LEU A 59 22.20 36.83 8.16
C LEU A 59 23.00 36.15 7.05
N LYS A 60 22.86 34.83 6.95
CA LYS A 60 23.22 34.04 5.77
C LYS A 60 21.98 33.36 5.20
N THR A 61 21.94 33.16 3.88
CA THR A 61 20.95 32.30 3.23
C THR A 61 21.14 30.85 3.68
N LEU A 62 20.13 29.99 3.46
CA LEU A 62 20.24 28.56 3.73
C LEU A 62 21.35 27.87 2.91
N ALA A 63 21.80 28.50 1.81
CA ALA A 63 22.96 28.07 1.03
C ALA A 63 24.31 28.55 1.59
N GLY A 64 24.33 29.21 2.75
CA GLY A 64 25.54 29.68 3.43
C GLY A 64 26.11 31.01 2.93
N VAL A 65 25.43 31.69 2.01
CA VAL A 65 25.88 32.97 1.44
C VAL A 65 25.42 34.14 2.32
N ALA A 66 26.29 35.12 2.57
CA ALA A 66 25.92 36.33 3.30
C ALA A 66 24.76 37.08 2.62
N VAL A 67 23.76 37.49 3.39
CA VAL A 67 22.64 38.29 2.86
C VAL A 67 23.10 39.73 2.71
N ASN A 68 23.13 40.22 1.47
CA ASN A 68 23.41 41.62 1.17
C ASN A 68 22.12 42.44 1.25
N THR A 69 21.99 43.30 2.26
CA THR A 69 20.84 44.19 2.45
C THR A 69 21.08 45.60 1.92
N SER A 70 22.21 45.86 1.24
CA SER A 70 22.56 47.21 0.76
C SER A 70 21.61 47.76 -0.30
N ALA A 71 20.96 46.89 -1.07
CA ALA A 71 19.98 47.26 -2.10
C ALA A 71 18.52 47.16 -1.62
N TYR A 72 18.29 46.70 -0.38
CA TYR A 72 16.94 46.59 0.15
C TYR A 72 16.43 47.94 0.62
N THR A 73 15.11 48.05 0.71
CA THR A 73 14.46 49.20 1.34
C THR A 73 14.94 49.37 2.79
N ALA A 74 15.03 50.63 3.26
CA ALA A 74 15.53 50.91 4.61
C ALA A 74 14.56 50.35 5.67
N TYR A 75 15.11 49.77 6.74
CA TYR A 75 14.31 49.34 7.89
C TYR A 75 13.61 50.56 8.52
N ALA A 76 12.29 50.48 8.68
CA ALA A 76 11.52 51.52 9.33
C ALA A 76 11.16 51.15 10.77
N SER A 77 10.53 50.00 10.98
CA SER A 77 10.09 49.54 12.30
C SER A 77 9.61 48.08 12.28
N GLY A 78 9.30 47.54 13.45
CA GLY A 78 8.69 46.23 13.60
C GLY A 78 9.67 45.09 13.34
N GLY A 79 9.14 43.93 13.02
CA GLY A 79 9.94 42.73 12.80
C GLY A 79 10.07 41.86 14.03
N THR A 80 9.97 40.56 13.80
CA THR A 80 10.18 39.53 14.80
C THR A 80 11.10 38.48 14.21
N ALA A 81 12.17 38.14 14.93
CA ALA A 81 13.03 37.01 14.64
C ALA A 81 12.62 35.84 15.55
N THR A 82 12.09 34.78 14.95
CA THR A 82 11.67 33.58 15.68
C THR A 82 12.59 32.43 15.34
N LEU A 83 13.11 31.72 16.36
CA LEU A 83 13.92 30.53 16.13
C LEU A 83 13.09 29.46 15.42
N ALA A 84 13.59 28.93 14.30
CA ALA A 84 12.96 27.88 13.50
C ALA A 84 13.11 26.50 14.18
N ASN A 85 12.57 26.39 15.41
CA ASN A 85 12.67 25.23 16.27
C ASN A 85 11.46 24.31 16.09
N TYR A 86 11.32 23.73 14.90
CA TYR A 86 10.18 22.91 14.54
C TYR A 86 10.22 21.53 15.20
N PRO A 87 9.06 20.97 15.60
CA PRO A 87 8.96 19.61 16.13
C PRO A 87 9.15 18.56 15.04
N ARG A 88 9.59 17.37 15.48
CA ARG A 88 9.70 16.18 14.62
C ARG A 88 8.51 15.24 14.75
N ALA A 89 7.86 15.26 15.90
CA ALA A 89 6.75 14.40 16.25
C ALA A 89 5.55 15.23 16.71
N VAL A 90 4.35 14.79 16.36
CA VAL A 90 3.08 15.39 16.75
C VAL A 90 2.06 14.29 17.06
N CYS A 91 1.25 14.48 18.08
CA CYS A 91 0.19 13.55 18.46
C CYS A 91 -0.94 14.31 19.18
N TYR A 92 -2.17 13.79 19.10
CA TYR A 92 -3.27 14.25 19.94
C TYR A 92 -3.53 13.20 21.02
N PHE A 93 -3.68 13.66 22.26
CA PHE A 93 -3.97 12.77 23.39
C PHE A 93 -4.77 13.53 24.45
N GLU A 94 -5.82 12.91 25.00
CA GLU A 94 -6.70 13.52 26.02
C GLU A 94 -7.18 14.96 25.69
N GLY A 95 -7.55 15.21 24.43
CA GLY A 95 -8.04 16.53 23.99
C GLY A 95 -6.97 17.62 23.93
N CYS A 96 -5.68 17.26 24.00
CA CYS A 96 -4.55 18.17 23.91
C CYS A 96 -3.65 17.85 22.72
N LEU A 97 -2.98 18.86 22.17
CA LEU A 97 -1.96 18.70 21.14
C LEU A 97 -0.58 18.55 21.78
N TYR A 98 0.18 17.54 21.36
CA TYR A 98 1.54 17.29 21.80
C TYR A 98 2.53 17.43 20.67
N TYR A 99 3.66 18.08 20.96
CA TYR A 99 4.81 18.18 20.10
C TYR A 99 6.04 17.58 20.77
N GLY A 100 6.91 16.95 19.99
CA GLY A 100 8.17 16.36 20.46
C GLY A 100 9.32 16.55 19.51
N GLY A 101 10.53 16.45 20.05
CA GLY A 101 11.74 16.36 19.24
C GLY A 101 12.06 17.65 18.52
N LEU A 102 12.02 18.79 19.21
CA LEU A 102 12.31 20.09 18.59
C LEU A 102 13.74 20.10 18.02
N LYS A 103 13.92 20.72 16.85
CA LYS A 103 15.22 20.76 16.11
C LYS A 103 16.44 21.10 16.97
N TYR A 104 16.34 22.08 17.87
CA TYR A 104 17.43 22.53 18.75
C TYR A 104 17.30 22.01 20.19
N ASN A 105 16.17 21.39 20.53
CA ASN A 105 15.93 20.77 21.84
C ASN A 105 15.27 19.41 21.63
N PRO A 106 16.04 18.40 21.20
CA PRO A 106 15.48 17.14 20.71
C PRO A 106 14.86 16.25 21.79
N ASN A 107 15.17 16.51 23.06
CA ASN A 107 14.54 15.86 24.21
C ASN A 107 13.34 16.64 24.76
N ARG A 108 12.99 17.78 24.17
CA ARG A 108 11.88 18.61 24.64
C ARG A 108 10.57 18.14 24.04
N TRP A 109 9.54 18.13 24.87
CA TRP A 109 8.16 17.97 24.48
C TRP A 109 7.31 19.14 24.97
N VAL A 110 6.19 19.36 24.29
CA VAL A 110 5.27 20.47 24.56
C VAL A 110 3.85 19.95 24.46
N ARG A 111 2.99 20.31 25.41
CA ARG A 111 1.55 20.08 25.40
C ARG A 111 0.83 21.43 25.28
N SER A 112 -0.19 21.53 24.44
CA SER A 112 -1.09 22.69 24.38
C SER A 112 -1.90 22.82 25.68
N ARG A 113 -2.71 23.87 25.80
CA ARG A 113 -3.76 23.89 26.80
C ARG A 113 -4.77 22.78 26.54
N GLY A 114 -5.41 22.33 27.61
CA GLY A 114 -6.58 21.45 27.53
C GLY A 114 -7.80 22.19 27.00
N PRO A 115 -8.89 21.47 26.67
CA PRO A 115 -10.15 22.07 26.27
C PRO A 115 -10.64 23.09 27.30
N ALA A 116 -11.35 24.12 26.87
CA ALA A 116 -12.05 25.04 27.78
C ALA A 116 -13.16 24.32 28.54
N ASP A 117 -13.64 24.89 29.64
CA ASP A 117 -14.80 24.37 30.37
C ASP A 117 -16.05 24.27 29.48
N THR A 118 -16.09 25.04 28.40
CA THR A 118 -17.13 25.00 27.36
C THR A 118 -16.96 23.86 26.35
N GLY A 119 -15.89 23.07 26.45
CA GLY A 119 -15.53 22.00 25.52
C GLY A 119 -14.71 22.44 24.30
N GLU A 120 -14.45 23.74 24.13
CA GLU A 120 -13.71 24.28 22.99
C GLU A 120 -12.25 23.83 22.99
N ALA A 121 -11.78 23.31 21.86
CA ALA A 121 -10.40 22.88 21.69
C ALA A 121 -9.43 24.07 21.61
N ARG A 122 -8.29 23.97 22.31
CA ARG A 122 -7.27 25.03 22.40
C ARG A 122 -5.90 24.54 21.95
N TYR A 123 -5.84 23.90 20.77
CA TYR A 123 -4.63 23.25 20.26
C TYR A 123 -3.46 24.21 19.98
N ASP A 124 -3.76 25.46 19.61
CA ASP A 124 -2.74 26.48 19.31
C ASP A 124 -2.33 27.33 20.52
N ASP A 125 -2.97 27.13 21.69
CA ASP A 125 -2.65 27.87 22.90
C ASP A 125 -1.58 27.13 23.71
N PHE A 126 -0.38 27.72 23.76
CA PHE A 126 0.76 27.21 24.54
C PHE A 126 1.07 28.05 25.77
N THR A 127 0.07 28.73 26.32
CA THR A 127 0.22 29.54 27.53
C THR A 127 0.48 28.65 28.75
N THR A 128 1.64 28.84 29.36
CA THR A 128 2.09 28.09 30.54
C THR A 128 1.56 28.71 31.83
N GLY A 129 1.29 27.88 32.84
CA GLY A 129 0.88 28.31 34.17
C GLY A 129 0.76 27.11 35.11
N SER A 130 0.19 27.32 36.29
CA SER A 130 0.02 26.27 37.31
C SER A 130 -1.30 25.50 37.21
N ASP A 131 -2.31 26.10 36.60
CA ASP A 131 -3.65 25.48 36.49
C ASP A 131 -3.61 24.19 35.66
N ALA A 132 -4.54 23.28 35.95
CA ALA A 132 -4.58 21.94 35.36
C ALA A 132 -4.66 21.93 33.83
N ASP A 133 -5.29 22.94 33.24
CA ASP A 133 -5.53 23.08 31.80
C ASP A 133 -4.41 23.86 31.07
N HIS A 134 -3.38 24.33 31.77
CA HIS A 134 -2.30 25.09 31.16
C HIS A 134 -1.36 24.19 30.34
N ALA A 135 -0.65 24.83 29.39
CA ALA A 135 0.33 24.17 28.55
C ALA A 135 1.54 23.69 29.37
N ILE A 136 2.14 22.59 28.93
CA ILE A 136 3.32 22.00 29.56
C ILE A 136 4.50 22.11 28.60
N ILE A 137 5.63 22.62 29.09
CA ILE A 137 6.90 22.61 28.36
C ILE A 137 7.92 21.95 29.25
N ALA A 138 8.30 20.72 28.92
CA ALA A 138 9.22 19.92 29.72
C ALA A 138 10.20 19.16 28.83
N ASN A 139 11.29 18.70 29.43
CA ASN A 139 12.24 17.83 28.76
C ASN A 139 12.05 16.40 29.27
N LEU A 140 12.29 15.41 28.41
CA LEU A 140 12.55 14.06 28.86
C LEU A 140 13.86 14.06 29.64
N ASN A 141 13.80 13.64 30.90
CA ASN A 141 14.99 13.41 31.70
C ASN A 141 15.72 12.18 31.15
N ALA A 142 17.04 12.27 31.00
CA ALA A 142 17.87 11.13 30.62
C ALA A 142 17.81 10.08 31.75
N ALA A 143 16.83 9.19 31.69
CA ALA A 143 16.55 8.25 32.77
C ALA A 143 17.72 7.27 33.04
N GLN A 144 18.70 7.17 32.13
CA GLN A 144 19.87 6.28 32.23
C GLN A 144 21.17 6.87 31.63
N GLY A 145 21.27 8.20 31.47
CA GLY A 145 22.48 8.84 30.91
C GLY A 145 22.58 8.88 29.38
N ASP A 146 21.61 8.29 28.66
CA ASP A 146 21.51 8.36 27.20
C ASP A 146 20.78 9.62 26.72
N ILE A 147 21.15 10.11 25.53
CA ILE A 147 20.52 11.27 24.92
C ILE A 147 19.15 10.87 24.35
N ALA A 148 18.08 11.37 24.97
CA ALA A 148 16.70 11.09 24.57
C ALA A 148 16.25 11.95 23.38
N TYR A 149 16.77 11.69 22.17
CA TYR A 149 16.22 12.27 20.95
C TYR A 149 14.84 11.67 20.69
N ILE A 150 13.78 12.50 20.71
CA ILE A 150 12.41 12.06 20.42
C ILE A 150 12.24 11.94 18.90
N HIS A 151 11.80 10.75 18.45
CA HIS A 151 11.55 10.44 17.05
C HIS A 151 10.07 10.43 16.69
N TRP A 152 9.23 9.87 17.57
CA TRP A 152 7.78 9.87 17.43
C TRP A 152 7.12 9.90 18.82
N ILE A 153 5.85 10.28 18.85
CA ILE A 153 5.00 10.30 20.05
C ILE A 153 3.68 9.66 19.64
N GLU A 154 3.19 8.72 20.42
CA GLU A 154 1.89 8.08 20.21
C GLU A 154 1.13 7.93 21.52
N GLY A 155 -0.18 8.14 21.48
CA GLY A 155 -1.07 7.89 22.61
C GLY A 155 -1.52 6.44 22.66
N LEU A 156 -1.37 5.80 23.81
CA LEU A 156 -2.04 4.55 24.16
C LEU A 156 -3.18 4.84 25.14
N ALA A 157 -4.05 3.87 25.40
CA ALA A 157 -5.19 4.05 26.31
C ALA A 157 -4.78 4.58 27.70
N ASP A 158 -3.66 4.11 28.24
CA ASP A 158 -3.27 4.39 29.64
C ASP A 158 -2.22 5.52 29.78
N PHE A 159 -1.39 5.72 28.77
CA PHE A 159 -0.29 6.69 28.82
C PHE A 159 0.18 7.09 27.41
N MET A 160 0.93 8.18 27.33
CA MET A 160 1.56 8.60 26.08
C MET A 160 2.97 8.02 25.96
N ALA A 161 3.25 7.34 24.85
CA ALA A 161 4.54 6.73 24.55
C ALA A 161 5.41 7.65 23.68
N PHE A 162 6.66 7.82 24.09
CA PHE A 162 7.70 8.52 23.34
C PHE A 162 8.71 7.50 22.82
N GLY A 163 8.85 7.43 21.49
CA GLY A 163 9.94 6.69 20.87
C GLY A 163 11.21 7.51 20.85
N THR A 164 12.22 7.09 21.60
CA THR A 164 13.51 7.80 21.69
C THR A 164 14.68 6.95 21.21
N GLU A 165 15.81 7.59 20.90
CA GLU A 165 17.02 6.88 20.49
C GLU A 165 17.53 5.86 21.53
N GLY A 166 17.22 6.05 22.81
CA GLY A 166 17.62 5.17 23.92
C GLY A 166 16.51 4.22 24.43
N GLY A 167 15.29 4.29 23.91
CA GLY A 167 14.19 3.47 24.41
C GLY A 167 12.80 4.07 24.22
N VAL A 168 11.78 3.31 24.58
CA VAL A 168 10.39 3.78 24.71
C VAL A 168 10.17 4.29 26.14
N VAL A 169 9.71 5.53 26.25
CA VAL A 169 9.46 6.22 27.51
C VAL A 169 7.96 6.54 27.61
N GLY A 170 7.32 6.26 28.74
CA GLY A 170 5.93 6.61 29.00
C GLY A 170 5.78 7.91 29.78
N LEU A 171 4.69 8.63 29.50
CA LEU A 171 4.20 9.77 30.26
C LEU A 171 2.75 9.55 30.70
N ASP A 172 2.53 9.66 32.00
CA ASP A 172 1.22 9.57 32.64
C ASP A 172 1.11 10.63 33.76
N GLY A 173 -0.10 10.85 34.27
CA GLY A 173 -0.33 11.71 35.44
C GLY A 173 -0.22 10.99 36.79
N GLY A 174 0.14 9.70 36.82
CA GLY A 174 0.06 8.83 38.00
C GLY A 174 -1.22 7.99 38.02
N SER A 175 -1.58 7.44 39.18
CA SER A 175 -2.71 6.51 39.40
C SER A 175 -4.06 7.09 38.91
N ASP A 176 -4.37 6.92 37.62
CA ASP A 176 -5.55 7.42 36.91
C ASP A 176 -5.76 8.94 37.01
N ALA A 177 -4.66 9.68 37.19
CA ALA A 177 -4.69 11.14 37.26
C ALA A 177 -4.38 11.76 35.89
N ALA A 178 -5.06 12.86 35.59
CA ALA A 178 -4.82 13.62 34.36
C ALA A 178 -3.42 14.24 34.33
N ILE A 179 -2.87 14.37 33.12
CA ILE A 179 -1.59 15.04 32.90
C ILE A 179 -1.78 16.55 33.09
N THR A 180 -1.11 17.13 34.09
CA THR A 180 -1.18 18.58 34.39
C THR A 180 0.22 19.18 34.55
N PRO A 181 0.38 20.52 34.46
CA PRO A 181 1.70 21.15 34.61
C PRO A 181 2.40 20.87 35.95
N THR A 182 1.64 20.61 37.00
CA THR A 182 2.15 20.33 38.35
C THR A 182 2.20 18.84 38.69
N ASN A 183 1.55 17.99 37.90
CA ASN A 183 1.53 16.55 38.09
C ASN A 183 1.64 15.81 36.75
N PHE A 184 2.85 15.33 36.46
CA PHE A 184 3.14 14.39 35.39
C PHE A 184 4.37 13.56 35.76
N ARG A 185 4.41 12.33 35.27
CA ARG A 185 5.48 11.37 35.55
C ARG A 185 6.04 10.81 34.26
N ILE A 186 7.36 10.83 34.14
CA ILE A 186 8.09 10.25 33.02
C ILE A 186 8.77 8.97 33.50
N ARG A 187 8.60 7.86 32.78
CA ARG A 187 9.24 6.59 33.11
C ARG A 187 9.78 5.87 31.88
N PRO A 188 11.01 5.35 31.91
CA PRO A 188 11.44 4.39 30.89
C PRO A 188 10.61 3.12 31.01
N ILE A 189 10.10 2.62 29.89
CA ILE A 189 9.33 1.36 29.85
C ILE A 189 10.20 0.27 29.23
N ASP A 190 10.79 0.55 28.07
CA ASP A 190 11.60 -0.40 27.32
C ASP A 190 12.90 0.28 26.86
N PRO A 191 14.09 -0.33 27.07
CA PRO A 191 15.38 0.27 26.71
C PRO A 191 15.74 0.12 25.22
N VAL A 192 14.84 -0.41 24.39
CA VAL A 192 15.14 -0.62 22.97
C VAL A 192 15.00 0.69 22.19
N GLY A 193 16.14 1.21 21.74
CA GLY A 193 16.22 2.42 20.93
C GLY A 193 15.43 2.35 19.61
N VAL A 194 14.90 3.51 19.21
CA VAL A 194 13.97 3.67 18.09
C VAL A 194 14.64 4.37 16.90
N ARG A 195 14.27 4.00 15.68
CA ARG A 195 14.63 4.74 14.45
C ARG A 195 13.56 5.80 14.13
N GLY A 196 13.97 6.89 13.51
CA GLY A 196 13.08 7.98 13.05
C GLY A 196 12.15 7.63 11.88
N VAL A 197 11.43 6.51 11.98
CA VAL A 197 10.35 6.09 11.09
C VAL A 197 9.04 6.29 11.84
N ALA A 198 8.02 6.86 11.19
CA ALA A 198 6.70 7.01 11.81
C ALA A 198 6.16 5.64 12.22
N PRO A 199 5.67 5.48 13.46
CA PRO A 199 5.11 4.22 13.92
C PRO A 199 3.74 3.97 13.29
N ALA A 200 3.27 2.73 13.36
CA ALA A 200 1.89 2.38 13.04
C ALA A 200 1.20 1.84 14.29
N THR A 201 -0.06 2.19 14.52
CA THR A 201 -0.79 1.82 15.74
C THR A 201 -2.17 1.23 15.43
N ASP A 202 -2.54 0.21 16.19
CA ASP A 202 -3.93 -0.31 16.26
C ASP A 202 -4.71 0.25 17.47
N GLY A 203 -4.09 1.16 18.23
CA GLY A 203 -4.64 1.79 19.44
C GLY A 203 -4.14 1.16 20.75
N GLN A 204 -3.78 -0.13 20.74
CA GLN A 204 -3.24 -0.83 21.92
C GLN A 204 -1.78 -1.24 21.74
N THR A 205 -1.38 -1.46 20.50
CA THR A 205 -0.07 -1.90 20.06
C THR A 205 0.55 -0.84 19.18
N ILE A 206 1.80 -0.47 19.49
CA ILE A 206 2.61 0.40 18.64
C ILE A 206 3.62 -0.46 17.89
N PHE A 207 3.54 -0.46 16.56
CA PHE A 207 4.56 -1.03 15.69
C PHE A 207 5.59 0.03 15.35
N TYR A 208 6.86 -0.26 15.61
CA TYR A 208 7.96 0.67 15.34
C TYR A 208 9.21 -0.05 14.85
N VAL A 209 10.09 0.71 14.21
CA VAL A 209 11.39 0.22 13.73
C VAL A 209 12.46 0.52 14.77
N GLN A 210 13.21 -0.50 15.19
CA GLN A 210 14.35 -0.35 16.10
C GLN A 210 15.45 0.51 15.47
N LYS A 211 16.27 1.19 16.28
CA LYS A 211 17.38 2.09 15.86
C LYS A 211 18.26 1.52 14.74
N GLY A 212 18.53 0.21 14.73
CA GLY A 212 19.31 -0.46 13.68
C GLY A 212 18.62 -0.54 12.31
N GLY A 213 17.37 -0.10 12.19
CA GLY A 213 16.61 0.01 10.94
C GLY A 213 16.11 -1.31 10.35
N ARG A 214 16.61 -2.46 10.83
CA ARG A 214 16.29 -3.78 10.28
C ARG A 214 15.25 -4.56 11.08
N THR A 215 15.02 -4.19 12.32
CA THR A 215 14.13 -4.94 13.20
C THR A 215 12.84 -4.16 13.38
N LEU A 216 11.74 -4.75 12.93
CA LEU A 216 10.39 -4.32 13.27
C LEU A 216 9.98 -4.93 14.61
N ARG A 217 9.44 -4.10 15.49
CA ARG A 217 8.98 -4.49 16.82
C ARG A 217 7.53 -4.09 17.04
N SER A 218 6.82 -4.89 17.82
CA SER A 218 5.55 -4.50 18.44
C SER A 218 5.81 -4.10 19.88
N PHE A 219 5.15 -3.04 20.33
CA PHE A 219 5.12 -2.60 21.73
C PHE A 219 3.69 -2.77 22.21
N GLU A 220 3.47 -3.77 23.05
CA GLU A 220 2.16 -4.26 23.47
C GLU A 220 2.20 -4.64 24.96
N TYR A 221 1.02 -4.84 25.55
CA TYR A 221 0.88 -5.25 26.94
C TYR A 221 1.14 -6.75 27.11
N ASP A 222 2.07 -7.12 27.97
CA ASP A 222 2.29 -8.50 28.38
C ASP A 222 1.47 -8.80 29.65
N LEU A 223 0.42 -9.60 29.49
CA LEU A 223 -0.48 -10.00 30.59
C LEU A 223 0.24 -10.78 31.70
N LEU A 224 1.30 -11.52 31.38
CA LEU A 224 2.02 -12.32 32.38
C LEU A 224 2.99 -11.49 33.20
N ALA A 225 3.64 -10.52 32.56
CA ALA A 225 4.60 -9.63 33.22
C ALA A 225 3.94 -8.37 33.79
N ASP A 226 2.64 -8.18 33.56
CA ASP A 226 1.83 -7.02 33.98
C ASP A 226 2.47 -5.68 33.60
N ARG A 227 3.01 -5.62 32.38
CA ARG A 227 3.72 -4.43 31.86
C ARG A 227 3.77 -4.43 30.35
N TYR A 228 3.90 -3.23 29.79
CA TYR A 228 4.24 -3.08 28.37
C TYR A 228 5.67 -3.52 28.08
N LYS A 229 5.86 -4.23 26.98
CA LYS A 229 7.16 -4.72 26.53
C LYS A 229 7.24 -4.69 25.01
N SER A 230 8.46 -4.56 24.49
CA SER A 230 8.70 -4.70 23.07
C SER A 230 9.06 -6.13 22.64
N PHE A 231 8.35 -6.66 21.65
CA PHE A 231 8.60 -7.96 21.03
C PHE A 231 9.21 -7.80 19.63
N ASP A 232 10.17 -8.66 19.30
CA ASP A 232 10.79 -8.70 17.98
C ASP A 232 9.91 -9.50 17.02
N ARG A 233 9.29 -8.81 16.06
CA ARG A 233 8.44 -9.43 15.03
C ARG A 233 9.22 -9.82 13.78
N SER A 234 10.51 -9.52 13.71
CA SER A 234 11.41 -9.86 12.59
C SER A 234 12.19 -11.15 12.84
N PHE A 235 12.07 -11.75 14.03
CA PHE A 235 12.87 -12.91 14.46
C PHE A 235 12.81 -14.10 13.49
N VAL A 236 11.63 -14.40 12.93
CA VAL A 236 11.43 -15.53 12.01
C VAL A 236 12.03 -15.25 10.63
N ALA A 237 12.12 -13.99 10.20
CA ALA A 237 12.56 -13.62 8.85
C ALA A 237 13.44 -12.35 8.81
N PRO A 238 14.59 -12.32 9.51
CA PRO A 238 15.45 -11.14 9.57
C PRO A 238 16.09 -10.80 8.21
N HIS A 239 16.10 -11.77 7.28
CA HIS A 239 16.64 -11.62 5.95
C HIS A 239 15.76 -10.77 5.01
N LEU A 240 14.50 -10.50 5.37
CA LEU A 240 13.58 -9.72 4.56
C LEU A 240 13.77 -8.21 4.73
N SER A 241 14.36 -7.76 5.83
CA SER A 241 14.58 -6.35 6.15
C SER A 241 16.05 -5.91 5.97
N LYS A 242 16.85 -6.64 5.17
CA LYS A 242 18.32 -6.45 5.04
C LYS A 242 18.78 -5.02 4.73
N SER A 243 18.08 -4.30 3.86
CA SER A 243 18.42 -2.91 3.49
C SER A 243 17.97 -1.88 4.52
N GLY A 244 17.17 -2.28 5.51
CA GLY A 244 16.51 -1.40 6.46
C GLY A 244 15.10 -1.00 6.00
N ILE A 245 14.27 -0.62 6.96
CA ILE A 245 12.88 -0.18 6.78
C ILE A 245 12.85 1.34 6.81
N LYS A 246 12.27 1.92 5.76
CA LYS A 246 12.11 3.36 5.54
C LYS A 246 10.76 3.88 6.04
N LYS A 247 9.68 3.13 5.79
CA LYS A 247 8.32 3.49 6.18
C LYS A 247 7.51 2.25 6.50
N ILE A 248 6.53 2.39 7.40
CA ILE A 248 5.55 1.36 7.70
C ILE A 248 4.13 1.93 7.61
N ALA A 249 3.15 1.08 7.29
CA ALA A 249 1.73 1.42 7.31
C ALA A 249 0.91 0.18 7.68
N LEU A 250 -0.05 0.34 8.58
CA LEU A 250 -0.95 -0.74 9.00
C LEU A 250 -2.24 -0.67 8.19
N GLN A 251 -2.58 -1.76 7.51
CA GLN A 251 -3.86 -1.97 6.84
C GLN A 251 -4.74 -2.87 7.69
N ARG A 252 -5.97 -2.41 7.97
CA ARG A 252 -6.92 -3.15 8.78
C ARG A 252 -7.87 -3.89 7.85
N TRP A 253 -7.77 -5.21 7.86
CA TRP A 253 -8.68 -6.10 7.14
C TRP A 253 -9.06 -7.29 8.05
N LYS A 254 -9.69 -8.33 7.49
CA LYS A 254 -9.92 -9.63 8.15
C LYS A 254 -8.68 -10.13 8.92
N VAL A 255 -7.48 -9.78 8.45
CA VAL A 255 -6.21 -9.91 9.17
C VAL A 255 -5.46 -8.58 9.17
N GLY A 256 -4.64 -8.32 10.19
CA GLY A 256 -3.79 -7.14 10.23
C GLY A 256 -2.62 -7.30 9.26
N LEU A 257 -2.48 -6.38 8.31
CA LEU A 257 -1.36 -6.36 7.36
C LEU A 257 -0.48 -5.14 7.63
N LEU A 258 0.73 -5.39 8.11
CA LEU A 258 1.70 -4.35 8.37
C LEU A 258 2.69 -4.26 7.21
N TRP A 259 2.46 -3.29 6.34
CA TRP A 259 3.30 -2.98 5.19
C TRP A 259 4.53 -2.22 5.62
N ALA A 260 5.66 -2.54 5.00
CA ALA A 260 6.93 -1.85 5.20
C ALA A 260 7.67 -1.67 3.87
N VAL A 261 8.15 -0.45 3.63
CA VAL A 261 9.01 -0.12 2.48
C VAL A 261 10.46 -0.20 2.92
N ARG A 262 11.25 -0.96 2.18
CA ARG A 262 12.69 -1.05 2.42
C ARG A 262 13.44 0.11 1.78
N GLU A 263 14.66 0.40 2.26
CA GLU A 263 15.49 1.48 1.71
C GLU A 263 15.87 1.27 0.23
N ASP A 264 15.86 0.04 -0.27
CA ASP A 264 16.11 -0.32 -1.67
C ASP A 264 14.84 -0.28 -2.55
N GLY A 265 13.69 0.11 -1.99
CA GLY A 265 12.42 0.23 -2.71
C GLY A 265 11.60 -1.07 -2.80
N VAL A 266 12.06 -2.16 -2.18
CA VAL A 266 11.32 -3.41 -2.11
C VAL A 266 10.23 -3.32 -1.05
N LEU A 267 9.01 -3.73 -1.40
CA LEU A 267 7.88 -3.81 -0.48
C LEU A 267 7.90 -5.15 0.27
N VAL A 268 7.71 -5.10 1.57
CA VAL A 268 7.54 -6.28 2.42
C VAL A 268 6.31 -6.07 3.30
N CYS A 269 5.68 -7.17 3.69
CA CYS A 269 4.51 -7.14 4.55
C CYS A 269 4.62 -8.22 5.62
N LEU A 270 4.16 -7.87 6.81
CA LEU A 270 3.98 -8.78 7.92
C LEU A 270 2.48 -8.97 8.15
N THR A 271 1.98 -10.18 7.93
CA THR A 271 0.63 -10.57 8.34
C THR A 271 0.64 -10.85 9.83
N ILE A 272 -0.27 -10.24 10.59
CA ILE A 272 -0.37 -10.35 12.04
C ILE A 272 -1.79 -10.72 12.43
N LYS A 273 -1.93 -11.77 13.23
CA LYS A 273 -3.15 -12.08 13.99
C LYS A 273 -2.81 -12.09 15.49
N PRO A 274 -3.02 -10.97 16.20
CA PRO A 274 -2.55 -10.83 17.57
C PRO A 274 -3.11 -11.88 18.53
N LYS A 275 -4.39 -12.24 18.39
CA LYS A 275 -5.06 -13.21 19.28
C LYS A 275 -4.54 -14.64 19.16
N GLU A 276 -4.04 -15.02 17.98
CA GLU A 276 -3.55 -16.38 17.69
C GLU A 276 -2.01 -16.44 17.74
N ASP A 277 -1.34 -15.30 18.03
CA ASP A 277 0.10 -15.08 17.91
C ASP A 277 0.70 -15.60 16.58
N GLN A 278 -0.11 -15.53 15.51
CA GLN A 278 0.34 -15.93 14.18
C GLN A 278 0.92 -14.73 13.46
N THR A 279 2.15 -14.91 12.97
CA THR A 279 2.85 -13.91 12.17
C THR A 279 3.50 -14.54 10.95
N GLY A 280 3.47 -13.83 9.82
CA GLY A 280 4.05 -14.31 8.56
C GLY A 280 4.57 -13.16 7.71
N TRP A 281 5.88 -13.17 7.45
CA TRP A 281 6.48 -12.21 6.53
C TRP A 281 6.42 -12.68 5.10
N HIS A 282 6.18 -11.74 4.20
CA HIS A 282 6.22 -12.00 2.76
C HIS A 282 6.73 -10.75 2.02
N ARG A 283 7.39 -10.98 0.88
CA ARG A 283 8.03 -9.95 0.06
C ARG A 283 7.26 -9.76 -1.23
N HIS A 284 6.98 -8.51 -1.56
CA HIS A 284 6.30 -8.11 -2.79
C HIS A 284 7.31 -7.46 -3.73
N THR A 285 7.58 -8.14 -4.84
CA THR A 285 8.44 -7.61 -5.90
C THR A 285 7.53 -7.16 -7.03
N LEU A 286 7.44 -5.84 -7.24
CA LEU A 286 6.60 -5.28 -8.28
C LEU A 286 7.16 -5.62 -9.66
N GLY A 287 6.26 -5.88 -10.61
CA GLY A 287 6.55 -6.21 -11.99
C GLY A 287 7.33 -5.10 -12.69
N GLY A 288 8.18 -5.49 -13.64
CA GLY A 288 9.17 -4.63 -14.28
C GLY A 288 10.58 -4.85 -13.73
N THR A 289 11.58 -4.21 -14.33
CA THR A 289 13.00 -4.44 -13.98
C THR A 289 13.55 -3.44 -12.95
N ASP A 290 12.90 -2.29 -12.78
CA ASP A 290 13.44 -1.14 -12.07
C ASP A 290 12.46 -0.48 -11.08
N ALA A 291 11.32 -1.12 -10.82
CA ALA A 291 10.27 -0.59 -9.94
C ALA A 291 10.78 -0.41 -8.50
N LYS A 292 10.63 0.80 -7.96
CA LYS A 292 10.98 1.12 -6.57
C LYS A 292 9.83 1.80 -5.86
N VAL A 293 9.37 1.20 -4.76
CA VAL A 293 8.39 1.83 -3.88
C VAL A 293 9.09 2.93 -3.07
N ILE A 294 8.68 4.17 -3.29
CA ILE A 294 9.22 5.34 -2.61
C ILE A 294 8.48 5.61 -1.31
N ASP A 295 7.16 5.46 -1.35
CA ASP A 295 6.28 5.77 -0.24
C ASP A 295 5.01 4.92 -0.26
N ILE A 296 4.39 4.74 0.92
CA ILE A 296 3.12 4.05 1.08
C ILE A 296 2.19 4.80 2.03
N CYS A 297 0.89 4.63 1.85
CA CYS A 297 -0.12 4.96 2.84
C CYS A 297 -1.31 4.01 2.72
N VAL A 298 -2.04 3.83 3.81
CA VAL A 298 -3.29 3.10 3.82
C VAL A 298 -4.42 4.11 3.99
N VAL A 299 -5.44 4.02 3.16
CA VAL A 299 -6.57 4.93 3.15
C VAL A 299 -7.88 4.13 3.21
N PRO A 300 -8.77 4.39 4.19
CA PRO A 300 -10.07 3.75 4.26
C PRO A 300 -10.92 4.16 3.06
N GLN A 301 -11.71 3.23 2.53
CA GLN A 301 -12.59 3.45 1.39
C GLN A 301 -14.06 3.22 1.78
N ALA A 302 -14.97 3.62 0.90
CA ALA A 302 -16.41 3.48 1.11
C ALA A 302 -16.91 2.02 1.01
N ASP A 303 -16.12 1.12 0.46
CA ASP A 303 -16.38 -0.32 0.36
C ASP A 303 -15.89 -1.10 1.60
N ASP A 304 -15.67 -0.40 2.72
CA ASP A 304 -15.14 -0.92 3.99
C ASP A 304 -13.75 -1.59 3.89
N PHE A 305 -13.07 -1.46 2.75
CA PHE A 305 -11.72 -1.98 2.55
C PHE A 305 -10.67 -0.86 2.66
N ASP A 306 -9.77 -0.99 3.63
CA ASP A 306 -8.59 -0.13 3.71
C ASP A 306 -7.68 -0.38 2.51
N ARG A 307 -7.53 0.57 1.58
CA ARG A 307 -6.66 0.41 0.40
C ARG A 307 -5.24 0.87 0.66
N LEU A 308 -4.27 0.05 0.26
CA LEU A 308 -2.86 0.44 0.22
C LEU A 308 -2.58 1.24 -1.05
N TYR A 309 -2.15 2.49 -0.89
CA TYR A 309 -1.61 3.32 -1.95
C TYR A 309 -0.08 3.31 -1.89
N LEU A 310 0.55 3.29 -3.06
CA LEU A 310 1.98 3.25 -3.24
C LEU A 310 2.41 4.38 -4.19
N VAL A 311 3.50 5.06 -3.86
CA VAL A 311 4.23 5.88 -4.81
C VAL A 311 5.36 5.04 -5.38
N VAL A 312 5.26 4.68 -6.65
CA VAL A 312 6.20 3.80 -7.34
C VAL A 312 6.99 4.61 -8.36
N GLU A 313 8.31 4.56 -8.25
CA GLU A 313 9.24 5.13 -9.22
C GLU A 313 9.61 4.07 -10.26
N ARG A 314 9.52 4.44 -11.54
CA ARG A 314 9.78 3.60 -12.71
C ARG A 314 10.49 4.41 -13.80
N THR A 315 11.26 3.76 -14.66
CA THR A 315 11.89 4.37 -15.84
C THR A 315 11.12 3.97 -17.09
N ILE A 316 10.52 4.95 -17.77
CA ILE A 316 9.80 4.73 -19.02
C ILE A 316 10.46 5.60 -20.08
N ASN A 317 10.86 5.00 -21.21
CA ASN A 317 11.60 5.69 -22.28
C ASN A 317 12.80 6.50 -21.75
N SER A 318 13.60 5.91 -20.88
CA SER A 318 14.77 6.56 -20.22
C SER A 318 14.43 7.74 -19.31
N THR A 319 13.17 8.00 -19.01
CA THR A 319 12.73 9.05 -18.08
C THR A 319 12.22 8.42 -16.79
N THR A 320 12.76 8.86 -15.65
CA THR A 320 12.25 8.45 -14.33
C THR A 320 10.94 9.16 -14.03
N THR A 321 9.88 8.40 -13.91
CA THR A 321 8.52 8.87 -13.62
C THR A 321 8.02 8.22 -12.34
N ARG A 322 7.11 8.90 -11.63
CA ARG A 322 6.47 8.38 -10.42
C ARG A 322 4.99 8.20 -10.65
N TYR A 323 4.47 7.04 -10.28
CA TYR A 323 3.08 6.66 -10.36
C TYR A 323 2.49 6.50 -8.97
N ILE A 324 1.20 6.81 -8.84
CA ILE A 324 0.41 6.42 -7.70
C ILE A 324 -0.31 5.14 -8.11
N GLU A 325 0.05 4.04 -7.46
CA GLU A 325 -0.55 2.72 -7.66
C GLU A 325 -1.33 2.36 -6.39
N TYR A 326 -2.36 1.51 -6.51
CA TYR A 326 -3.07 0.99 -5.35
C TYR A 326 -3.21 -0.53 -5.46
N LEU A 327 -3.21 -1.21 -4.32
CA LEU A 327 -3.50 -2.64 -4.28
C LEU A 327 -5.03 -2.82 -4.33
N ASN A 328 -5.51 -3.54 -5.34
CA ASN A 328 -6.92 -3.83 -5.48
C ASN A 328 -7.41 -4.79 -4.39
N ASN A 329 -8.72 -4.81 -4.15
CA ASN A 329 -9.33 -5.70 -3.18
C ASN A 329 -9.09 -7.16 -3.61
N PRO A 330 -8.80 -8.07 -2.65
CA PRO A 330 -8.70 -9.48 -2.98
C PRO A 330 -10.06 -9.99 -3.45
N TRP A 331 -10.10 -10.74 -4.54
CA TRP A 331 -11.31 -11.42 -4.98
C TRP A 331 -11.64 -12.56 -4.02
N GLU A 332 -12.82 -12.50 -3.43
CA GLU A 332 -13.39 -13.57 -2.61
C GLU A 332 -14.27 -14.38 -3.55
N GLY A 333 -13.74 -15.49 -4.06
CA GLY A 333 -14.45 -16.25 -5.09
C GLY A 333 -15.80 -16.79 -4.65
N LEU A 334 -16.60 -17.20 -5.64
CA LEU A 334 -17.99 -17.61 -5.44
C LEU A 334 -18.08 -19.04 -4.90
N GLU A 335 -19.06 -19.32 -4.05
CA GLU A 335 -19.34 -20.67 -3.56
C GLU A 335 -20.49 -21.31 -4.34
N ARG A 336 -20.29 -22.53 -4.84
CA ARG A 336 -21.32 -23.26 -5.61
C ARG A 336 -22.62 -23.46 -4.81
N ASN A 337 -22.52 -23.62 -3.48
CA ASN A 337 -23.66 -23.90 -2.62
C ASN A 337 -24.66 -22.73 -2.53
N ASP A 338 -24.22 -21.50 -2.80
CA ASP A 338 -25.08 -20.30 -2.74
C ASP A 338 -26.11 -20.26 -3.88
N TYR A 339 -25.93 -21.08 -4.92
CA TYR A 339 -26.79 -21.12 -6.10
C TYR A 339 -27.89 -22.18 -6.03
N TYR A 340 -27.99 -22.92 -4.92
CA TYR A 340 -28.93 -24.05 -4.80
C TYR A 340 -30.41 -23.60 -4.89
N THR A 341 -31.09 -24.05 -5.94
CA THR A 341 -32.56 -23.93 -6.08
C THR A 341 -33.27 -25.28 -6.22
N GLY A 342 -32.51 -26.38 -6.23
CA GLY A 342 -33.03 -27.75 -6.32
C GLY A 342 -33.06 -28.31 -7.75
N ASP A 343 -32.61 -27.53 -8.74
CA ASP A 343 -32.38 -27.96 -10.12
C ASP A 343 -30.88 -27.88 -10.41
N GLU A 344 -30.20 -29.02 -10.34
CA GLU A 344 -28.74 -29.09 -10.50
C GLU A 344 -28.25 -28.52 -11.85
N THR A 345 -29.02 -28.68 -12.93
CA THR A 345 -28.59 -28.19 -14.25
C THR A 345 -28.67 -26.68 -14.32
N ALA A 346 -29.77 -26.09 -13.84
CA ALA A 346 -29.94 -24.65 -13.79
C ALA A 346 -28.99 -23.99 -12.78
N ASP A 347 -28.78 -24.61 -11.62
CA ASP A 347 -27.89 -24.12 -10.56
C ASP A 347 -26.44 -24.09 -11.05
N ASN A 348 -25.97 -25.16 -11.71
CA ASN A 348 -24.62 -25.21 -12.28
C ASN A 348 -24.42 -24.20 -13.40
N ALA A 349 -25.41 -24.00 -14.28
CA ALA A 349 -25.33 -22.99 -15.34
C ALA A 349 -25.22 -21.56 -14.75
N ALA A 350 -26.05 -21.25 -13.76
CA ALA A 350 -26.04 -19.96 -13.06
C ALA A 350 -24.70 -19.68 -12.35
N TYR A 351 -24.18 -20.67 -11.63
CA TYR A 351 -22.87 -20.57 -10.97
C TYR A 351 -21.75 -20.32 -11.98
N LEU A 352 -21.70 -21.09 -13.07
CA LEU A 352 -20.65 -20.95 -14.07
C LEU A 352 -20.69 -19.58 -14.75
N ASP A 353 -21.87 -19.10 -15.12
CA ASP A 353 -22.04 -17.79 -15.77
C ASP A 353 -21.51 -16.65 -14.88
N GLU A 354 -21.84 -16.64 -13.58
CA GLU A 354 -21.32 -15.63 -12.65
C GLU A 354 -19.81 -15.76 -12.42
N VAL A 355 -19.29 -16.99 -12.35
CA VAL A 355 -17.84 -17.22 -12.23
C VAL A 355 -17.09 -16.64 -13.41
N TYR A 356 -17.58 -16.80 -14.64
CA TYR A 356 -16.92 -16.24 -15.82
C TYR A 356 -16.87 -14.71 -15.80
N GLU A 357 -17.96 -14.09 -15.36
CA GLU A 357 -18.06 -12.64 -15.19
C GLU A 357 -17.10 -12.14 -14.10
N ALA A 358 -17.09 -12.81 -12.95
CA ALA A 358 -16.17 -12.49 -11.85
C ALA A 358 -14.70 -12.66 -12.24
N GLN A 359 -14.36 -13.70 -13.01
CA GLN A 359 -13.01 -13.91 -13.54
C GLN A 359 -12.58 -12.84 -14.53
N ARG A 360 -13.53 -12.31 -15.33
CA ARG A 360 -13.25 -11.25 -16.30
C ARG A 360 -12.84 -9.96 -15.60
N GLU A 361 -13.45 -9.63 -14.47
CA GLU A 361 -13.16 -8.42 -13.70
C GLU A 361 -11.95 -8.55 -12.75
N ALA A 362 -11.52 -9.78 -12.46
CA ALA A 362 -10.45 -10.02 -11.49
C ALA A 362 -9.07 -9.54 -11.97
N VAL A 363 -8.39 -8.76 -11.12
CA VAL A 363 -7.11 -8.11 -11.45
C VAL A 363 -5.95 -8.81 -10.74
N TYR A 364 -5.11 -9.52 -11.50
CA TYR A 364 -3.89 -10.19 -11.02
C TYR A 364 -2.66 -9.78 -11.84
N LEU A 365 -2.44 -8.48 -11.99
CA LEU A 365 -1.32 -7.90 -12.73
C LEU A 365 -0.82 -6.63 -12.07
N ASP A 366 0.49 -6.39 -12.13
CA ASP A 366 1.11 -5.20 -11.53
C ASP A 366 1.03 -4.01 -12.48
N SER A 367 0.88 -2.79 -11.93
CA SER A 367 0.73 -1.56 -12.73
C SER A 367 -0.34 -1.70 -13.82
N SER A 368 -1.44 -2.38 -13.49
CA SER A 368 -2.45 -2.79 -14.44
C SER A 368 -3.42 -1.67 -14.80
N LEU A 369 -3.96 -1.74 -16.01
CA LEU A 369 -5.04 -0.89 -16.49
C LEU A 369 -6.10 -1.77 -17.17
N VAL A 370 -7.36 -1.46 -16.90
CA VAL A 370 -8.51 -2.10 -17.50
C VAL A 370 -8.98 -1.27 -18.69
N TRP A 371 -9.27 -1.95 -19.79
CA TRP A 371 -10.08 -1.43 -20.87
C TRP A 371 -11.41 -2.19 -20.90
N ASP A 372 -12.51 -1.45 -20.80
CA ASP A 372 -13.86 -2.00 -20.75
C ASP A 372 -14.63 -1.59 -22.02
N GLY A 373 -14.99 -2.58 -22.84
CA GLY A 373 -15.75 -2.38 -24.07
C GLY A 373 -17.21 -1.99 -23.86
N SER A 374 -17.74 -2.05 -22.64
CA SER A 374 -19.09 -1.60 -22.29
C SER A 374 -19.19 -0.11 -22.00
N ASP A 375 -18.06 0.57 -21.74
CA ASP A 375 -18.03 2.02 -21.47
C ASP A 375 -18.26 2.82 -22.76
N ARG A 376 -19.53 2.88 -23.16
CA ARG A 376 -20.01 3.51 -24.40
C ARG A 376 -21.06 4.60 -24.14
N GLY A 377 -21.23 5.02 -22.88
CA GLY A 377 -22.33 5.87 -22.44
C GLY A 377 -23.59 5.08 -22.07
N ALA A 378 -24.61 5.78 -21.58
CA ALA A 378 -25.86 5.18 -21.08
C ALA A 378 -26.83 4.77 -22.21
N TYR A 379 -26.34 3.99 -23.18
CA TYR A 379 -27.11 3.53 -24.34
C TYR A 379 -27.43 2.05 -24.26
N THR A 380 -28.66 1.70 -24.60
CA THR A 380 -29.11 0.31 -24.72
C THR A 380 -28.86 -0.21 -26.12
N LEU A 381 -28.70 -1.53 -26.27
CA LEU A 381 -28.53 -2.20 -27.56
C LEU A 381 -29.66 -3.20 -27.80
N THR A 382 -30.38 -3.08 -28.91
CA THR A 382 -31.50 -3.97 -29.24
C THR A 382 -31.17 -4.81 -30.47
N PRO A 383 -31.06 -6.15 -30.34
CA PRO A 383 -30.95 -7.04 -31.50
C PRO A 383 -32.30 -7.18 -32.22
N GLY A 384 -32.30 -7.12 -33.55
CA GLY A 384 -33.51 -7.31 -34.37
C GLY A 384 -34.00 -8.76 -34.42
N ALA A 385 -33.13 -9.72 -34.12
CA ALA A 385 -33.43 -11.14 -34.00
C ALA A 385 -32.42 -11.81 -33.06
N VAL A 386 -32.76 -13.01 -32.57
CA VAL A 386 -31.90 -13.78 -31.64
C VAL A 386 -30.89 -14.70 -32.32
N THR A 387 -31.10 -15.02 -33.60
CA THR A 387 -30.23 -15.89 -34.41
C THR A 387 -30.32 -15.49 -35.88
N GLY A 388 -29.29 -15.79 -36.67
CA GLY A 388 -29.25 -15.55 -38.12
C GLY A 388 -28.15 -14.57 -38.57
N GLU A 389 -28.13 -14.33 -39.88
CA GLU A 389 -27.21 -13.43 -40.59
C GLU A 389 -27.95 -12.13 -40.99
N ASP A 390 -27.20 -11.06 -41.28
CA ASP A 390 -27.72 -9.76 -41.71
C ASP A 390 -28.77 -9.14 -40.76
N ILE A 391 -28.59 -9.32 -39.45
CA ILE A 391 -29.51 -8.82 -38.42
C ILE A 391 -29.16 -7.38 -38.05
N ALA A 392 -30.18 -6.51 -38.03
CA ALA A 392 -30.01 -5.13 -37.56
C ALA A 392 -29.87 -5.07 -36.03
N PHE A 393 -28.83 -4.40 -35.55
CA PHE A 393 -28.62 -4.06 -34.15
C PHE A 393 -28.77 -2.55 -33.98
N THR A 394 -29.72 -2.13 -33.13
CA THR A 394 -30.06 -0.71 -32.92
C THR A 394 -29.65 -0.26 -31.52
N ALA A 395 -28.83 0.78 -31.43
CA ALA A 395 -28.48 1.44 -30.18
C ALA A 395 -29.39 2.64 -29.91
N SER A 396 -29.65 2.97 -28.64
CA SER A 396 -30.48 4.13 -28.26
C SER A 396 -29.78 5.49 -28.42
N GLY A 397 -28.50 5.50 -28.83
CA GLY A 397 -27.74 6.71 -29.13
C GLY A 397 -26.54 6.43 -30.03
N ASN A 398 -25.77 7.49 -30.32
CA ASN A 398 -24.69 7.46 -31.31
C ASN A 398 -23.44 6.76 -30.75
N VAL A 399 -23.28 5.47 -31.03
CA VAL A 399 -22.16 4.65 -30.54
C VAL A 399 -21.32 4.02 -31.65
N PHE A 400 -21.89 3.86 -32.84
CA PHE A 400 -21.26 3.17 -33.96
C PHE A 400 -20.56 4.12 -34.93
N ALA A 401 -19.46 3.65 -35.49
CA ALA A 401 -18.71 4.29 -36.57
C ALA A 401 -18.40 3.28 -37.69
N ALA A 402 -18.11 3.78 -38.89
CA ALA A 402 -17.74 2.93 -40.03
C ALA A 402 -16.48 2.07 -39.77
N THR A 403 -15.63 2.48 -38.83
CA THR A 403 -14.44 1.73 -38.38
C THR A 403 -14.77 0.54 -37.48
N ASP A 404 -16.03 0.37 -37.06
CA ASP A 404 -16.44 -0.72 -36.17
C ASP A 404 -16.79 -2.01 -36.91
N VAL A 405 -16.84 -1.98 -38.25
CA VAL A 405 -17.05 -3.19 -39.06
C VAL A 405 -15.95 -4.21 -38.76
N GLY A 406 -16.36 -5.45 -38.49
CA GLY A 406 -15.51 -6.56 -38.08
C GLY A 406 -15.36 -6.74 -36.56
N LYS A 407 -15.83 -5.79 -35.74
CA LYS A 407 -15.88 -5.94 -34.27
C LYS A 407 -17.01 -6.87 -33.86
N ILE A 408 -16.91 -7.39 -32.63
CA ILE A 408 -17.85 -8.33 -32.03
C ILE A 408 -18.62 -7.60 -30.94
N LEU A 409 -19.94 -7.69 -30.99
CA LEU A 409 -20.86 -7.28 -29.94
C LEU A 409 -21.16 -8.47 -29.05
N THR A 410 -20.94 -8.33 -27.75
CA THR A 410 -21.15 -9.39 -26.77
C THR A 410 -22.15 -8.93 -25.71
N LYS A 411 -23.13 -9.75 -25.36
CA LYS A 411 -24.00 -9.52 -24.19
C LYS A 411 -23.36 -10.08 -22.93
N ARG A 412 -23.47 -9.37 -21.80
CA ARG A 412 -23.12 -9.87 -20.47
C ARG A 412 -23.91 -11.12 -20.13
N TYR A 413 -23.29 -12.06 -19.44
CA TYR A 413 -23.99 -13.21 -18.89
C TYR A 413 -24.69 -12.77 -17.59
N GLN A 414 -26.02 -12.82 -17.54
CA GLN A 414 -26.82 -12.46 -16.36
C GLN A 414 -28.06 -13.38 -16.26
N ASP A 415 -28.62 -13.50 -15.04
CA ASP A 415 -29.94 -14.09 -14.79
C ASP A 415 -30.18 -15.52 -15.27
N ARG A 416 -29.14 -16.38 -15.27
CA ARG A 416 -29.23 -17.80 -15.70
C ARG A 416 -29.63 -17.97 -17.18
N ALA A 417 -29.60 -16.90 -17.95
CA ALA A 417 -29.87 -16.87 -19.37
C ALA A 417 -28.56 -16.51 -20.09
N GLY A 418 -28.13 -17.41 -20.98
CA GLY A 418 -26.83 -17.28 -21.65
C GLY A 418 -26.65 -15.95 -22.40
N GLY A 419 -25.39 -15.56 -22.58
CA GLY A 419 -24.99 -14.43 -23.42
C GLY A 419 -25.04 -14.76 -24.92
N GLY A 420 -24.92 -13.72 -25.75
CA GLY A 420 -24.89 -13.80 -27.21
C GLY A 420 -23.73 -13.01 -27.80
N GLN A 421 -23.30 -13.39 -29.00
CA GLN A 421 -22.21 -12.75 -29.73
C GLN A 421 -22.63 -12.50 -31.18
N ALA A 422 -22.37 -11.29 -31.69
CA ALA A 422 -22.63 -10.94 -33.07
C ALA A 422 -21.47 -10.15 -33.67
N ARG A 423 -21.08 -10.45 -34.90
CA ARG A 423 -20.04 -9.75 -35.65
C ARG A 423 -20.64 -8.68 -36.54
N ILE A 424 -20.14 -7.46 -36.46
CA ILE A 424 -20.58 -6.35 -37.31
C ILE A 424 -20.10 -6.57 -38.74
N THR A 425 -21.01 -6.68 -39.69
CA THR A 425 -20.73 -6.87 -41.12
C THR A 425 -20.85 -5.58 -41.93
N ALA A 426 -21.76 -4.68 -41.54
CA ALA A 426 -21.95 -3.40 -42.21
C ALA A 426 -22.34 -2.28 -41.25
N TYR A 427 -21.84 -1.07 -41.55
CA TYR A 427 -22.25 0.16 -40.87
C TYR A 427 -23.45 0.78 -41.60
N VAL A 428 -24.54 1.05 -40.87
CA VAL A 428 -25.74 1.70 -41.41
C VAL A 428 -25.79 3.16 -40.99
N SER A 429 -25.71 3.42 -39.68
CA SER A 429 -25.71 4.77 -39.11
C SER A 429 -25.05 4.79 -37.73
N ALA A 430 -24.93 5.96 -37.10
CA ALA A 430 -24.34 6.07 -35.76
C ALA A 430 -25.13 5.29 -34.68
N THR A 431 -26.38 4.94 -34.94
CA THR A 431 -27.27 4.19 -34.04
C THR A 431 -27.57 2.78 -34.53
N GLU A 432 -27.10 2.37 -35.71
CA GLU A 432 -27.50 1.09 -36.31
C GLU A 432 -26.37 0.45 -37.11
N VAL A 433 -26.20 -0.86 -36.92
CA VAL A 433 -25.27 -1.70 -37.66
C VAL A 433 -25.94 -3.02 -38.05
N THR A 434 -25.45 -3.64 -39.11
CA THR A 434 -25.84 -5.00 -39.52
C THR A 434 -24.81 -5.97 -38.99
N CYS A 435 -25.28 -7.08 -38.42
CA CYS A 435 -24.43 -8.08 -37.78
C CYS A 435 -24.86 -9.52 -38.14
N ASP A 436 -23.88 -10.43 -38.16
CA ASP A 436 -24.11 -11.87 -38.17
C ASP A 436 -23.99 -12.41 -36.75
N ILE A 437 -24.98 -13.19 -36.29
CA ILE A 437 -25.00 -13.76 -34.95
C ILE A 437 -24.17 -15.05 -34.93
N GLU A 438 -23.06 -15.03 -34.16
CA GLU A 438 -22.15 -16.17 -34.00
C GLU A 438 -22.57 -17.07 -32.84
N VAL A 439 -23.14 -16.49 -31.78
CA VAL A 439 -23.73 -17.18 -30.65
C VAL A 439 -25.11 -16.57 -30.39
N ASP A 440 -26.13 -17.42 -30.41
CA ASP A 440 -27.53 -17.01 -30.25
C ASP A 440 -27.75 -16.18 -28.97
N PHE A 441 -28.57 -15.13 -29.09
CA PHE A 441 -29.01 -14.34 -27.95
C PHE A 441 -30.21 -15.02 -27.28
N ASP A 442 -30.35 -14.82 -25.98
CA ASP A 442 -31.49 -15.29 -25.18
C ASP A 442 -32.80 -14.55 -25.51
N SER A 443 -32.70 -13.29 -25.93
CA SER A 443 -33.85 -12.40 -26.15
C SER A 443 -33.55 -11.29 -27.16
N ALA A 444 -34.59 -10.84 -27.88
CA ALA A 444 -34.55 -9.66 -28.75
C ALA A 444 -34.86 -8.35 -28.00
N SER A 445 -35.00 -8.39 -26.67
CA SER A 445 -35.24 -7.20 -25.85
C SER A 445 -34.01 -6.27 -25.81
N ALA A 446 -34.25 -4.99 -25.53
CA ALA A 446 -33.18 -4.02 -25.33
C ALA A 446 -32.26 -4.44 -24.18
N ILE A 447 -30.97 -4.57 -24.48
CA ILE A 447 -29.89 -4.87 -23.53
C ILE A 447 -29.50 -3.56 -22.83
N PRO A 448 -29.51 -3.49 -21.49
CA PRO A 448 -29.15 -2.28 -20.75
C PRO A 448 -27.71 -1.81 -21.00
N ALA A 449 -27.44 -0.52 -20.77
CA ALA A 449 -26.09 0.00 -20.80
C ALA A 449 -25.22 -0.66 -19.71
N GLY A 450 -23.99 -1.04 -20.05
CA GLY A 450 -23.11 -1.83 -19.17
C GLY A 450 -23.25 -3.35 -19.33
N ASP A 451 -24.34 -3.83 -19.96
CA ASP A 451 -24.58 -5.26 -20.18
C ASP A 451 -24.33 -5.69 -21.64
N TRP A 452 -23.81 -4.79 -22.47
CA TRP A 452 -23.30 -5.11 -23.80
C TRP A 452 -21.90 -4.50 -23.99
N PHE A 453 -21.06 -5.21 -24.73
CA PHE A 453 -19.67 -4.86 -24.96
C PHE A 453 -19.39 -4.84 -26.45
N MET A 454 -18.53 -3.93 -26.90
CA MET A 454 -17.98 -3.95 -28.26
C MET A 454 -16.48 -4.23 -28.20
N SER A 455 -16.02 -5.24 -28.92
CA SER A 455 -14.62 -5.67 -28.91
C SER A 455 -13.64 -4.63 -29.47
N ALA A 456 -12.37 -4.74 -29.08
CA ALA A 456 -11.26 -3.99 -29.68
C ALA A 456 -10.15 -4.92 -30.18
N ALA A 457 -9.53 -4.55 -31.30
CA ALA A 457 -8.31 -5.17 -31.83
C ALA A 457 -7.03 -4.45 -31.34
N SER A 458 -7.16 -3.20 -30.90
CA SER A 458 -6.06 -2.39 -30.38
C SER A 458 -6.59 -1.41 -29.35
N VAL A 459 -5.85 -1.25 -28.25
CA VAL A 459 -6.22 -0.38 -27.13
C VAL A 459 -5.14 0.69 -26.95
N ALA A 460 -5.56 1.95 -26.88
CA ALA A 460 -4.69 3.10 -26.62
C ALA A 460 -4.76 3.54 -25.15
N GLY A 461 -3.90 4.48 -24.75
CA GLY A 461 -3.88 5.04 -23.39
C GLY A 461 -2.91 4.35 -22.43
N LEU A 462 -2.07 3.45 -22.92
CA LEU A 462 -1.11 2.65 -22.14
C LEU A 462 0.26 3.32 -22.02
N HIS A 463 0.32 4.65 -21.98
CA HIS A 463 1.59 5.40 -21.95
C HIS A 463 2.46 5.09 -20.73
N HIS A 464 1.88 4.60 -19.63
CA HIS A 464 2.63 4.18 -18.45
C HIS A 464 3.33 2.81 -18.61
N LEU A 465 3.01 2.06 -19.67
CA LEU A 465 3.61 0.77 -20.01
C LEU A 465 4.43 0.85 -21.30
N GLU A 466 4.75 2.06 -21.77
CA GLU A 466 5.43 2.27 -23.05
C GLU A 466 6.79 1.57 -23.13
N GLY A 467 7.02 0.84 -24.23
CA GLY A 467 8.26 0.10 -24.48
C GLY A 467 8.37 -1.24 -23.75
N GLU A 468 7.38 -1.60 -22.93
CA GLU A 468 7.40 -2.81 -22.11
C GLU A 468 6.57 -3.93 -22.75
N THR A 469 7.02 -5.16 -22.54
CA THR A 469 6.21 -6.36 -22.84
C THR A 469 5.30 -6.64 -21.65
N VAL A 470 3.99 -6.55 -21.89
CA VAL A 470 2.94 -6.69 -20.89
C VAL A 470 2.22 -8.01 -21.05
N GLN A 471 1.80 -8.57 -19.93
CA GLN A 471 0.89 -9.71 -19.91
C GLN A 471 -0.53 -9.18 -20.04
N VAL A 472 -1.37 -9.92 -20.77
CA VAL A 472 -2.73 -9.50 -21.10
C VAL A 472 -3.71 -10.57 -20.66
N LEU A 473 -4.74 -10.16 -19.93
CA LEU A 473 -5.91 -11.00 -19.65
C LEU A 473 -7.08 -10.43 -20.46
N ALA A 474 -7.58 -11.22 -21.41
CA ALA A 474 -8.61 -10.83 -22.37
C ALA A 474 -9.86 -11.70 -22.19
N ASP A 475 -10.98 -11.10 -21.83
CA ASP A 475 -12.26 -11.76 -21.52
C ASP A 475 -12.08 -12.92 -20.50
N GLY A 476 -11.29 -12.68 -19.45
CA GLY A 476 -10.99 -13.67 -18.40
C GLY A 476 -10.01 -14.77 -18.81
N ARG A 477 -9.44 -14.73 -20.03
CA ARG A 477 -8.47 -15.71 -20.53
C ARG A 477 -7.10 -15.08 -20.72
N ILE A 478 -6.04 -15.85 -20.44
CA ILE A 478 -4.68 -15.46 -20.82
C ILE A 478 -4.61 -15.23 -22.32
N HIS A 479 -4.06 -14.08 -22.68
CA HIS A 479 -3.72 -13.71 -24.04
C HIS A 479 -2.18 -13.70 -24.17
N PRO A 480 -1.63 -13.98 -25.37
CA PRO A 480 -0.20 -13.81 -25.61
C PRO A 480 0.31 -12.43 -25.18
N ASP A 481 1.55 -12.38 -24.68
CA ASP A 481 2.16 -11.11 -24.27
C ASP A 481 2.24 -10.12 -25.45
N VAL A 482 2.01 -8.84 -25.17
CA VAL A 482 2.00 -7.76 -26.17
C VAL A 482 3.01 -6.70 -25.77
N THR A 483 3.70 -6.09 -26.75
CA THR A 483 4.55 -4.93 -26.51
C THR A 483 3.78 -3.64 -26.76
N VAL A 484 3.84 -2.72 -25.81
CA VAL A 484 3.21 -1.40 -25.96
C VAL A 484 4.11 -0.48 -26.76
N THR A 485 3.57 0.13 -27.81
CA THR A 485 4.29 1.10 -28.66
C THR A 485 3.40 2.32 -28.90
N ALA A 486 3.95 3.51 -28.70
CA ALA A 486 3.26 4.79 -28.78
C ALA A 486 1.96 4.87 -27.93
N GLY A 487 1.94 4.19 -26.79
CA GLY A 487 0.81 4.09 -25.87
C GLY A 487 -0.31 3.17 -26.35
N VAL A 488 -0.06 2.35 -27.37
CA VAL A 488 -1.03 1.42 -27.97
C VAL A 488 -0.55 -0.02 -27.85
N ALA A 489 -1.45 -0.93 -27.49
CA ALA A 489 -1.25 -2.37 -27.54
C ALA A 489 -2.18 -2.99 -28.59
N THR A 490 -1.62 -3.77 -29.52
CA THR A 490 -2.37 -4.52 -30.53
C THR A 490 -2.59 -5.95 -30.06
N LEU A 491 -3.84 -6.38 -30.01
CA LEU A 491 -4.21 -7.72 -29.56
C LEU A 491 -4.13 -8.71 -30.72
N VAL A 492 -3.72 -9.94 -30.41
CA VAL A 492 -3.70 -11.06 -31.37
C VAL A 492 -5.13 -11.55 -31.64
N ARG A 493 -5.98 -11.52 -30.61
CA ARG A 493 -7.42 -11.78 -30.69
C ARG A 493 -8.18 -10.58 -30.16
N GLN A 494 -9.21 -10.14 -30.88
CA GLN A 494 -10.10 -9.09 -30.39
C GLN A 494 -10.80 -9.54 -29.10
N ALA A 495 -11.01 -8.60 -28.18
CA ALA A 495 -11.61 -8.90 -26.89
C ALA A 495 -12.50 -7.74 -26.41
N SER A 496 -13.47 -8.08 -25.57
CA SER A 496 -14.49 -7.14 -25.08
C SER A 496 -14.09 -6.47 -23.77
N TYR A 497 -13.31 -7.15 -22.93
CA TYR A 497 -12.76 -6.63 -21.68
C TYR A 497 -11.31 -7.07 -21.57
N VAL A 498 -10.40 -6.12 -21.34
CA VAL A 498 -8.96 -6.41 -21.43
C VAL A 498 -8.21 -5.75 -20.29
N LEU A 499 -7.46 -6.56 -19.54
CA LEU A 499 -6.52 -6.09 -18.55
C LEU A 499 -5.11 -6.16 -19.12
N PHE A 500 -4.42 -5.02 -19.09
CA PHE A 500 -3.00 -4.92 -19.42
C PHE A 500 -2.21 -4.69 -18.15
N GLY A 501 -1.09 -5.36 -17.98
CA GLY A 501 -0.22 -5.08 -16.86
C GLY A 501 1.11 -5.82 -16.92
N LYS A 502 1.99 -5.49 -15.99
CA LYS A 502 3.28 -6.14 -15.86
C LYS A 502 3.11 -7.49 -15.21
N LYS A 503 3.86 -8.47 -15.70
CA LYS A 503 3.89 -9.82 -15.15
C LYS A 503 4.38 -9.79 -13.70
N TYR A 504 3.66 -10.47 -12.82
CA TYR A 504 4.12 -10.77 -11.47
C TYR A 504 4.60 -12.22 -11.40
N ARG A 505 5.33 -12.56 -10.33
CA ARG A 505 5.71 -13.94 -10.03
C ARG A 505 5.57 -14.21 -8.54
N GLY A 506 4.50 -14.88 -8.16
CA GLY A 506 4.30 -15.41 -6.82
C GLY A 506 5.11 -16.68 -6.63
N ILE A 507 5.85 -16.78 -5.52
CA ILE A 507 6.61 -17.98 -5.15
C ILE A 507 6.33 -18.28 -3.69
N MET A 508 5.90 -19.51 -3.41
CA MET A 508 5.78 -20.05 -2.05
C MET A 508 6.78 -21.18 -1.89
N ILE A 509 7.61 -21.09 -0.84
CA ILE A 509 8.57 -22.12 -0.45
C ILE A 509 8.30 -22.45 1.03
N PRO A 510 7.65 -23.57 1.36
CA PRO A 510 7.62 -24.14 2.70
C PRO A 510 9.02 -24.40 3.27
N LEU A 511 9.09 -24.60 4.58
CA LEU A 511 10.30 -25.03 5.27
C LEU A 511 10.76 -26.42 4.77
N ASN A 512 12.06 -26.70 4.92
CA ASN A 512 12.61 -28.03 4.62
C ASN A 512 11.83 -29.13 5.34
N LEU A 513 11.56 -30.21 4.61
CA LEU A 513 10.83 -31.35 5.14
C LEU A 513 11.66 -32.06 6.21
N ILE A 514 11.11 -32.07 7.43
CA ILE A 514 11.63 -32.86 8.56
C ILE A 514 10.63 -33.97 8.88
N LEU A 515 11.13 -35.19 9.10
CA LEU A 515 10.30 -36.25 9.65
C LEU A 515 10.19 -36.03 11.16
N VAL A 516 8.95 -35.87 11.65
CA VAL A 516 8.64 -35.72 13.07
C VAL A 516 8.11 -37.05 13.58
N GLY A 517 8.77 -37.65 14.57
CA GLY A 517 8.39 -38.96 15.13
C GLY A 517 9.57 -39.90 15.40
N GLN A 518 9.58 -41.09 14.78
CA GLN A 518 10.39 -42.26 15.12
C GLN A 518 11.90 -42.21 14.79
N VAL A 519 12.40 -41.16 14.11
CA VAL A 519 13.78 -41.13 13.60
C VAL A 519 14.56 -39.96 14.22
N GLN A 520 15.48 -40.26 15.13
CA GLN A 520 16.24 -39.27 15.91
C GLN A 520 17.26 -38.42 15.12
N ASN A 521 17.33 -38.49 13.78
CA ASN A 521 18.23 -37.67 12.94
C ASN A 521 17.66 -37.42 11.52
N SER A 522 16.38 -37.02 11.42
CA SER A 522 15.65 -36.91 10.15
C SER A 522 16.20 -35.90 9.13
N ILE A 523 17.10 -35.01 9.54
CA ILE A 523 17.75 -34.03 8.63
C ILE A 523 18.75 -34.72 7.69
N SER A 524 19.47 -35.74 8.15
CA SER A 524 20.55 -36.36 7.35
C SER A 524 20.11 -37.46 6.39
N PHE A 525 18.87 -37.94 6.49
CA PHE A 525 18.39 -39.03 5.65
C PHE A 525 18.06 -38.53 4.25
N ALA A 526 18.48 -39.27 3.24
CA ALA A 526 18.03 -39.06 1.87
C ALA A 526 16.52 -39.34 1.79
N LYS A 527 15.78 -38.36 1.27
CA LYS A 527 14.34 -38.41 1.04
C LYS A 527 14.08 -38.24 -0.46
N ASN A 528 12.98 -38.80 -0.92
CA ASN A 528 12.41 -38.55 -2.24
C ASN A 528 10.93 -38.19 -2.07
N ILE A 529 10.49 -37.09 -2.69
CA ILE A 529 9.08 -36.72 -2.69
C ILE A 529 8.36 -37.48 -3.80
N SER A 530 7.47 -38.40 -3.43
CA SER A 530 6.76 -39.25 -4.39
C SER A 530 5.41 -38.67 -4.82
N GLN A 531 4.64 -38.11 -3.87
CA GLN A 531 3.32 -37.54 -4.13
C GLN A 531 3.07 -36.28 -3.31
N LEU A 532 2.27 -35.39 -3.90
CA LEU A 532 1.76 -34.18 -3.27
C LEU A 532 0.22 -34.22 -3.30
N ALA A 533 -0.40 -34.22 -2.13
CA ALA A 533 -1.83 -33.98 -1.99
C ALA A 533 -2.05 -32.52 -1.58
N VAL A 534 -2.67 -31.74 -2.46
CA VAL A 534 -2.91 -30.31 -2.26
C VAL A 534 -4.40 -30.03 -2.31
N THR A 535 -4.90 -29.27 -1.34
CA THR A 535 -6.27 -28.73 -1.37
C THR A 535 -6.19 -27.26 -1.75
N VAL A 536 -6.83 -26.92 -2.86
CA VAL A 536 -6.86 -25.56 -3.41
C VAL A 536 -8.28 -25.03 -3.43
N ALA A 537 -8.42 -23.71 -3.38
CA ALA A 537 -9.69 -23.02 -3.53
C ALA A 537 -9.57 -21.97 -4.64
N ASN A 538 -10.55 -21.95 -5.54
CA ASN A 538 -10.67 -21.02 -6.66
C ASN A 538 -9.34 -20.74 -7.36
N THR A 539 -8.61 -21.78 -7.77
CA THR A 539 -7.22 -21.68 -8.21
C THR A 539 -7.03 -22.14 -9.65
N ILE A 540 -6.21 -21.41 -10.42
CA ILE A 540 -5.84 -21.74 -11.82
C ILE A 540 -4.38 -21.40 -12.08
N GLY A 541 -3.70 -22.23 -12.90
CA GLY A 541 -2.41 -21.88 -13.51
C GLY A 541 -1.19 -22.00 -12.59
N VAL A 542 -1.38 -22.64 -11.43
CA VAL A 542 -0.31 -22.85 -10.45
C VAL A 542 0.61 -23.95 -10.90
N LYS A 543 1.91 -23.74 -10.70
CA LYS A 543 2.97 -24.71 -10.93
C LYS A 543 3.52 -25.22 -9.61
N TYR A 544 3.94 -26.48 -9.57
CA TYR A 544 4.58 -27.10 -8.42
C TYR A 544 5.86 -27.84 -8.84
N GLY A 545 6.81 -28.01 -7.93
CA GLY A 545 8.00 -28.84 -8.18
C GLY A 545 9.00 -28.77 -7.05
N THR A 546 10.10 -29.51 -7.16
CA THR A 546 11.17 -29.51 -6.14
C THR A 546 12.29 -28.51 -6.45
N SER A 547 12.23 -27.85 -7.61
CA SER A 547 13.17 -26.81 -8.03
C SER A 547 12.49 -25.83 -8.97
N LEU A 548 12.91 -24.56 -8.94
CA LEU A 548 12.43 -23.51 -9.85
C LEU A 548 12.72 -23.79 -11.32
N TYR A 549 13.59 -24.75 -11.63
CA TYR A 549 13.95 -25.16 -12.99
C TYR A 549 13.18 -26.39 -13.48
N THR A 550 12.52 -27.13 -12.58
CA THR A 550 11.78 -28.35 -12.89
C THR A 550 10.41 -28.25 -12.23
N LEU A 551 9.52 -27.50 -12.87
CA LEU A 551 8.15 -27.26 -12.44
C LEU A 551 7.17 -28.02 -13.34
N GLN A 552 6.10 -28.51 -12.74
CA GLN A 552 4.97 -29.16 -13.39
C GLN A 552 3.72 -28.31 -13.15
N ASP A 553 2.82 -28.25 -14.12
CA ASP A 553 1.57 -27.52 -13.99
C ASP A 553 0.55 -28.33 -13.18
N ILE A 554 -0.16 -27.67 -12.26
CA ILE A 554 -1.37 -28.22 -11.65
C ILE A 554 -2.50 -28.08 -12.68
N TYR A 555 -2.80 -29.17 -13.38
CA TYR A 555 -3.97 -29.24 -14.26
C TYR A 555 -5.23 -29.43 -13.41
N ALA A 556 -5.79 -28.31 -12.96
CA ALA A 556 -7.04 -28.28 -12.22
C ALA A 556 -8.15 -27.83 -13.18
N SER A 557 -8.65 -28.75 -14.01
CA SER A 557 -9.79 -28.50 -14.91
C SER A 557 -10.98 -29.34 -14.47
N GLU A 558 -12.16 -28.72 -14.35
CA GLU A 558 -13.41 -29.46 -14.16
C GLU A 558 -13.83 -30.17 -15.48
N GLU A 559 -14.51 -31.31 -15.40
CA GLU A 559 -15.06 -31.99 -16.58
C GLU A 559 -16.19 -31.15 -17.23
N GLY A 560 -16.23 -31.10 -18.57
CA GLY A 560 -17.33 -30.45 -19.31
C GLY A 560 -17.13 -28.97 -19.67
N GLN A 561 -15.91 -28.44 -19.61
CA GLN A 561 -15.65 -27.05 -19.99
C GLN A 561 -15.93 -26.78 -21.48
N LEU A 562 -16.65 -25.68 -21.74
CA LEU A 562 -16.90 -25.18 -23.08
C LEU A 562 -15.62 -24.56 -23.65
N THR A 563 -15.24 -24.95 -24.87
CA THR A 563 -13.99 -24.54 -25.53
C THR A 563 -13.87 -23.03 -25.76
N ASP A 564 -14.98 -22.30 -25.72
CA ASP A 564 -15.02 -20.86 -25.95
C ASP A 564 -15.05 -20.00 -24.67
N ARG A 565 -15.09 -20.62 -23.47
CA ARG A 565 -15.18 -19.92 -22.17
C ARG A 565 -13.93 -20.02 -21.29
N PRO A 566 -13.58 -19.01 -20.47
CA PRO A 566 -12.40 -19.07 -19.62
C PRO A 566 -12.34 -20.34 -18.78
N PRO A 567 -11.13 -20.84 -18.44
CA PRO A 567 -11.02 -22.00 -17.58
C PRO A 567 -11.65 -21.67 -16.22
N VAL A 568 -12.59 -22.50 -15.75
CA VAL A 568 -13.23 -22.35 -14.43
C VAL A 568 -12.19 -22.60 -13.33
N PRO A 569 -12.16 -21.79 -12.25
CA PRO A 569 -11.28 -22.01 -11.13
C PRO A 569 -11.61 -23.32 -10.41
N TYR A 570 -10.59 -24.10 -10.09
CA TYR A 570 -10.80 -25.36 -9.40
C TYR A 570 -10.81 -25.16 -7.88
N THR A 571 -11.77 -25.82 -7.23
CA THR A 571 -11.86 -25.93 -5.78
C THR A 571 -11.98 -27.40 -5.39
N GLY A 572 -11.01 -27.90 -4.63
CA GLY A 572 -10.97 -29.31 -4.27
C GLY A 572 -9.59 -29.81 -3.88
N SER A 573 -9.49 -31.12 -3.69
CA SER A 573 -8.22 -31.79 -3.37
C SER A 573 -7.70 -32.56 -4.56
N LEU A 574 -6.44 -32.35 -4.90
CA LEU A 574 -5.73 -33.01 -6.00
C LEU A 574 -4.57 -33.83 -5.43
N VAL A 575 -4.37 -35.03 -5.96
CA VAL A 575 -3.20 -35.85 -5.69
C VAL A 575 -2.34 -35.86 -6.93
N LEU A 576 -1.14 -35.30 -6.81
CA LEU A 576 -0.25 -35.00 -7.91
C LEU A 576 1.05 -35.81 -7.76
N PRO A 577 1.53 -36.51 -8.81
CA PRO A 577 2.84 -37.13 -8.78
C PRO A 577 3.92 -36.04 -8.79
N VAL A 578 5.03 -36.26 -8.08
CA VAL A 578 6.16 -35.33 -8.03
C VAL A 578 7.38 -36.01 -8.63
N GLU A 579 8.02 -35.37 -9.61
CA GLU A 579 9.32 -35.81 -10.10
C GLU A 579 10.43 -35.25 -9.20
N ASP A 580 10.97 -36.10 -8.33
CA ASP A 580 12.05 -35.73 -7.42
C ASP A 580 13.26 -36.67 -7.52
N ARG A 581 14.42 -36.17 -7.08
CA ARG A 581 15.67 -36.93 -6.93
C ARG A 581 15.95 -37.20 -5.47
N TRP A 582 16.73 -38.22 -5.12
CA TRP A 582 17.11 -38.45 -3.73
C TRP A 582 17.98 -37.31 -3.17
N GLY A 583 17.67 -36.82 -1.97
CA GLY A 583 18.45 -35.79 -1.28
C GLY A 583 18.02 -35.54 0.16
N ALA A 584 18.89 -34.97 0.98
CA ALA A 584 18.62 -34.75 2.41
C ALA A 584 17.71 -33.54 2.67
N ASP A 585 18.02 -32.43 1.98
CA ASP A 585 17.22 -31.21 1.98
C ASP A 585 16.19 -31.27 0.87
N LYS A 586 14.92 -31.20 1.27
CA LYS A 586 13.77 -31.30 0.38
C LYS A 586 12.74 -30.24 0.71
N GLU A 587 12.30 -29.55 -0.33
CA GLU A 587 11.25 -28.54 -0.29
C GLU A 587 10.39 -28.70 -1.56
N ILE A 588 9.11 -28.36 -1.43
CA ILE A 588 8.20 -28.22 -2.57
C ILE A 588 8.04 -26.74 -2.82
N ILE A 589 8.08 -26.32 -4.07
CA ILE A 589 7.95 -24.93 -4.47
C ILE A 589 6.67 -24.79 -5.28
N TYR A 590 5.86 -23.80 -4.94
CA TYR A 590 4.72 -23.38 -5.75
C TYR A 590 5.05 -22.08 -6.45
N VAL A 591 4.72 -21.98 -7.73
CA VAL A 591 4.93 -20.79 -8.54
C VAL A 591 3.62 -20.42 -9.21
N GLN A 592 3.20 -19.17 -9.03
CA GLN A 592 2.10 -18.56 -9.77
C GLN A 592 2.67 -17.43 -10.62
N ASP A 593 2.70 -17.63 -11.93
CA ASP A 593 3.14 -16.62 -12.90
C ASP A 593 2.09 -16.33 -13.99
N ALA A 594 0.92 -16.95 -13.85
CA ALA A 594 -0.29 -16.66 -14.60
C ALA A 594 -1.13 -15.59 -13.86
N PRO A 595 -1.84 -14.70 -14.58
CA PRO A 595 -2.68 -13.65 -14.01
C PRO A 595 -4.04 -14.20 -13.54
N TYR A 596 -3.99 -15.15 -12.60
CA TYR A 596 -5.14 -15.86 -12.09
C TYR A 596 -5.11 -15.98 -10.56
N PRO A 597 -6.27 -16.19 -9.92
CA PRO A 597 -6.34 -16.44 -8.49
C PRO A 597 -5.59 -17.72 -8.10
N CYS A 598 -5.02 -17.70 -6.90
CA CYS A 598 -4.36 -18.85 -6.29
C CYS A 598 -4.57 -18.81 -4.77
N THR A 599 -5.24 -19.84 -4.25
CA THR A 599 -5.44 -20.07 -2.82
C THR A 599 -5.08 -21.51 -2.47
N LEU A 600 -4.02 -21.66 -1.69
CA LEU A 600 -3.56 -22.95 -1.19
C LEU A 600 -4.01 -23.11 0.26
N ASN A 601 -4.89 -24.09 0.53
CA ASN A 601 -5.45 -24.31 1.87
C ASN A 601 -4.64 -25.34 2.65
N ILE A 602 -4.36 -26.49 2.03
CA ILE A 602 -3.70 -27.63 2.68
C ILE A 602 -2.65 -28.20 1.75
N MET A 603 -1.50 -28.57 2.34
CA MET A 603 -0.42 -29.28 1.68
C MET A 603 -0.07 -30.53 2.49
N ASN A 604 -0.21 -31.69 1.86
CA ASN A 604 0.17 -32.98 2.40
C ASN A 604 1.18 -33.64 1.45
N ILE A 605 2.30 -34.11 1.99
CA ILE A 605 3.41 -34.60 1.19
C ILE A 605 3.70 -36.04 1.57
N THR A 606 3.73 -36.92 0.58
CA THR A 606 4.18 -38.29 0.72
C THR A 606 5.65 -38.35 0.33
N ILE A 607 6.47 -38.89 1.23
CA ILE A 607 7.91 -39.03 1.05
C ILE A 607 8.34 -40.47 1.21
N ASP A 608 9.25 -40.90 0.34
CA ASP A 608 10.02 -42.12 0.51
C ASP A 608 11.32 -41.77 1.23
N VAL A 609 11.69 -42.59 2.22
CA VAL A 609 12.90 -42.39 3.03
C VAL A 609 13.87 -43.52 2.71
N GLY A 610 15.11 -43.15 2.35
CA GLY A 610 16.16 -44.10 2.04
C GLY A 610 16.69 -44.74 3.32
N GLU A 611 16.91 -46.05 3.30
CA GLU A 611 17.74 -46.72 4.31
C GLU A 611 19.20 -46.31 4.14
N LYS A 612 19.94 -46.28 5.25
CA LYS A 612 21.29 -45.72 5.32
C LYS A 612 22.33 -46.55 4.58
#